data_AF-H1W2U9-F1
#
_entry.id   AF-H1W2U9-F1
#
_cell.length_a   1.000
_cell.length_b   1.000
_cell.length_c   1.000
_cell.angle_alpha   90.00
_cell.angle_beta   90.00
_cell.angle_gamma   90.00
#
_symmetry.space_group_name_H-M   'P 1'
#
loop_
_entity.id
_entity.type
_entity.pdbx_description
1 polymer ?
#
loop_
_entity_poly.entity_id
_entity_poly.type
_entity_poly.pdbx_seq_one_letter_code
_entity_poly.pdbx_strand_id
1 'polypeptide(L)'
;MSMQQNLFALFYLASLWFFLGEAASLQAGPKFVWRGAGRAPQDVKAAGGFLPKGLTAVGEVAPEISLWKHVDVPEEFDEDGNRVGLGSTEDDDGYTSFTSSFFLALGYAFYSRQQDTTWIYRVKTTPNMIDVAKTLGKHNIYSEEDEYAALGGVKWDQIVSWRKVDRSNLQNFSWLWPTRNKDYDATRYSKCRTGGAQYSLAGFPP
;
A
#
# COMPACT_ATOMS: atom_id res chain seq x y z
N MET A 1 53.76 26.04 16.25
CA MET A 1 53.09 25.72 14.97
C MET A 1 52.94 24.19 14.82
N SER A 2 52.12 23.52 15.66
CA SER A 2 51.86 22.08 15.45
C SER A 2 50.62 21.49 16.15
N MET A 3 49.93 22.23 17.03
CA MET A 3 48.81 21.65 17.80
C MET A 3 47.41 22.09 17.31
N GLN A 4 47.27 23.27 16.69
CA GLN A 4 45.98 23.77 16.22
C GLN A 4 45.54 23.24 14.84
N GLN A 5 46.47 22.76 14.00
CA GLN A 5 46.13 22.21 12.69
C GLN A 5 45.57 20.78 12.74
N ASN A 6 45.81 20.05 13.83
CA ASN A 6 45.31 18.67 13.99
C ASN A 6 43.87 18.59 14.52
N LEU A 7 43.34 19.63 15.19
CA LEU A 7 41.95 19.61 15.66
C LEU A 7 40.93 19.85 14.54
N PHE A 8 41.28 20.64 13.52
CA PHE A 8 40.37 20.92 12.40
C PHE A 8 40.17 19.71 11.46
N ALA A 9 41.19 18.85 11.32
CA ALA A 9 41.07 17.63 10.53
C ALA A 9 40.16 16.57 11.19
N LEU A 10 40.16 16.51 12.52
CA LEU A 10 39.30 15.59 13.30
C LEU A 10 37.82 15.98 13.24
N PHE A 11 37.49 17.28 13.19
CA PHE A 11 36.11 17.74 13.02
C PHE A 11 35.55 17.50 11.62
N TYR A 12 36.38 17.59 10.56
CA TYR A 12 35.95 17.29 9.19
C TYR A 12 35.64 15.80 8.97
N LEU A 13 36.43 14.90 9.57
CA LEU A 13 36.16 13.45 9.49
C LEU A 13 34.94 13.01 10.32
N ALA A 14 34.62 13.69 11.41
CA ALA A 14 33.39 13.46 12.18
C ALA A 14 32.13 13.99 11.46
N SER A 15 32.24 15.09 10.70
CA SER A 15 31.12 15.64 9.92
C SER A 15 30.73 14.77 8.71
N LEU A 16 31.65 13.97 8.18
CA LEU A 16 31.35 12.98 7.14
C LEU A 16 30.59 11.76 7.67
N TRP A 17 30.61 11.50 8.99
CA TRP A 17 29.79 10.45 9.60
C TRP A 17 28.35 10.88 9.87
N PHE A 18 28.10 12.20 10.03
CA PHE A 18 26.74 12.72 10.17
C PHE A 18 25.96 12.79 8.84
N PHE A 19 26.63 12.75 7.69
CA PHE A 19 25.96 12.61 6.38
C PHE A 19 25.74 11.16 5.93
N LEU A 20 26.24 10.18 6.68
CA LEU A 20 26.01 8.74 6.44
C LEU A 20 24.98 8.14 7.41
N GLY A 21 24.54 8.91 8.41
CA GLY A 21 23.59 8.47 9.45
C GLY A 21 22.11 8.50 9.05
N GLU A 22 21.76 9.09 7.91
CA GLU A 22 20.37 9.26 7.44
C GLU A 22 20.06 8.43 6.19
N ALA A 23 20.82 7.35 5.99
CA ALA A 23 20.44 6.24 5.11
C ALA A 23 19.85 5.07 5.93
N ALA A 24 19.21 5.36 7.06
CA ALA A 24 18.45 4.36 7.79
C ALA A 24 17.21 3.95 6.97
N SER A 25 17.22 2.68 6.54
CA SER A 25 16.16 1.95 5.80
C SER A 25 16.06 2.18 4.28
N LEU A 26 17.10 1.80 3.53
CA LEU A 26 16.93 1.50 2.10
C LEU A 26 16.30 0.10 1.83
N GLN A 27 15.79 -0.64 2.83
CA GLN A 27 15.28 -2.01 2.60
C GLN A 27 14.34 -2.67 3.63
N ALA A 28 13.62 -1.96 4.50
CA ALA A 28 12.81 -2.58 5.56
C ALA A 28 11.30 -2.68 5.27
N GLY A 29 10.91 -3.03 4.04
CA GLY A 29 9.51 -3.18 3.62
C GLY A 29 9.27 -4.46 2.83
N PRO A 30 8.01 -4.95 2.77
CA PRO A 30 7.68 -6.19 2.09
C PRO A 30 8.00 -6.08 0.59
N LYS A 31 8.43 -7.20 -0.01
CA LYS A 31 8.70 -7.25 -1.46
C LYS A 31 7.40 -7.23 -2.28
N PHE A 32 6.31 -7.70 -1.68
CA PHE A 32 5.00 -7.82 -2.29
C PHE A 32 3.94 -7.42 -1.28
N VAL A 33 2.84 -6.88 -1.78
CA VAL A 33 1.62 -6.62 -1.02
C VAL A 33 0.44 -7.29 -1.72
N TRP A 34 -0.69 -7.37 -1.04
CA TRP A 34 -1.89 -8.06 -1.48
C TRP A 34 -3.11 -7.16 -1.41
N ARG A 35 -4.06 -7.40 -2.31
CA ARG A 35 -5.37 -6.75 -2.30
C ARG A 35 -6.45 -7.74 -2.66
N GLY A 36 -7.44 -7.88 -1.77
CA GLY A 36 -8.72 -8.50 -2.07
C GLY A 36 -9.58 -7.54 -2.88
N ALA A 37 -10.16 -8.00 -3.97
CA ALA A 37 -11.03 -7.17 -4.80
C ALA A 37 -12.13 -8.00 -5.49
N GLY A 38 -13.29 -7.37 -5.65
CA GLY A 38 -14.41 -7.90 -6.43
C GLY A 38 -14.28 -7.71 -7.94
N ARG A 39 -13.30 -6.91 -8.40
CA ARG A 39 -13.04 -6.67 -9.83
C ARG A 39 -12.24 -7.82 -10.43
N ALA A 40 -12.68 -8.31 -11.59
CA ALA A 40 -11.98 -9.37 -12.30
C ALA A 40 -10.69 -8.84 -12.96
N PRO A 41 -9.70 -9.71 -13.25
CA PRO A 41 -8.42 -9.29 -13.82
C PRO A 41 -8.56 -8.53 -15.14
N GLN A 42 -9.54 -8.89 -15.97
CA GLN A 42 -9.84 -8.17 -17.21
C GLN A 42 -10.28 -6.73 -16.98
N ASP A 43 -11.04 -6.46 -15.92
CA ASP A 43 -11.56 -5.13 -15.60
C ASP A 43 -10.44 -4.26 -15.01
N VAL A 44 -9.62 -4.86 -14.14
CA VAL A 44 -8.41 -4.20 -13.61
C VAL A 44 -7.43 -3.89 -14.73
N LYS A 45 -7.26 -4.79 -15.71
CA LYS A 45 -6.44 -4.55 -16.89
C LYS A 45 -7.01 -3.43 -17.77
N ALA A 46 -8.32 -3.44 -18.01
CA ALA A 46 -8.99 -2.41 -18.81
C ALA A 46 -8.86 -1.00 -18.20
N ALA A 47 -8.89 -0.91 -16.87
CA ALA A 47 -8.62 0.33 -16.13
C ALA A 47 -7.14 0.73 -16.06
N GLY A 48 -6.23 -0.05 -16.65
CA GLY A 48 -4.79 0.18 -16.58
C GLY A 48 -4.15 -0.17 -15.22
N GLY A 49 -4.91 -0.74 -14.29
CA GLY A 49 -4.47 -1.15 -12.97
C GLY A 49 -5.49 -0.88 -11.85
N PHE A 50 -5.00 -0.73 -10.62
CA PHE A 50 -5.80 -0.24 -9.51
C PHE A 50 -5.66 1.27 -9.40
N LEU A 51 -6.80 1.96 -9.47
CA LEU A 51 -6.90 3.39 -9.32
C LEU A 51 -7.38 3.75 -7.92
N PRO A 52 -6.92 4.87 -7.35
CA PRO A 52 -7.62 5.55 -6.27
C PRO A 52 -9.07 5.81 -6.66
N LYS A 53 -9.94 5.91 -5.66
CA LYS A 53 -11.35 6.27 -5.93
C LYS A 53 -11.41 7.68 -6.55
N GLY A 54 -12.45 7.92 -7.36
CA GLY A 54 -12.64 9.17 -8.11
C GLY A 54 -11.70 9.41 -9.30
N LEU A 55 -10.61 8.66 -9.45
CA LEU A 55 -9.66 8.83 -10.56
C LEU A 55 -9.97 7.92 -11.75
N THR A 56 -9.63 8.40 -12.94
CA THR A 56 -9.88 7.69 -14.21
C THR A 56 -8.64 7.07 -14.82
N ALA A 57 -7.44 7.48 -14.40
CA ALA A 57 -6.17 6.91 -14.86
C ALA A 57 -5.10 6.82 -13.77
N VAL A 58 -4.18 5.84 -13.92
CA VAL A 58 -3.09 5.63 -12.94
C VAL A 58 -2.11 6.80 -13.00
N GLY A 59 -1.81 7.37 -11.83
CA GLY A 59 -0.89 8.50 -11.69
C GLY A 59 -1.54 9.87 -11.92
N GLU A 60 -2.86 9.93 -12.10
CA GLU A 60 -3.61 11.18 -11.90
C GLU A 60 -3.41 11.67 -10.46
N VAL A 61 -3.35 13.00 -10.31
CA VAL A 61 -3.20 13.64 -9.01
C VAL A 61 -4.60 13.90 -8.47
N ALA A 62 -4.94 13.29 -7.35
CA ALA A 62 -6.20 13.56 -6.67
C ALA A 62 -6.23 15.01 -6.15
N PRO A 63 -7.43 15.63 -6.07
CA PRO A 63 -7.58 16.97 -5.51
C PRO A 63 -7.02 17.08 -4.09
N GLU A 64 -7.10 15.98 -3.33
CA GLU A 64 -6.56 15.88 -1.99
C GLU A 64 -5.59 14.70 -1.88
N ILE A 65 -4.50 14.90 -1.14
CA ILE A 65 -3.53 13.86 -0.80
C ILE A 65 -3.39 13.90 0.72
N SER A 66 -4.21 13.10 1.40
CA SER A 66 -4.16 12.96 2.86
C SER A 66 -4.25 11.49 3.23
N LEU A 67 -3.15 10.96 3.78
CA LEU A 67 -3.15 9.59 4.28
C LEU A 67 -4.02 9.44 5.53
N TRP A 68 -4.17 10.51 6.32
CA TRP A 68 -5.11 10.57 7.43
C TRP A 68 -6.55 10.36 6.94
N LYS A 69 -7.03 11.16 5.97
CA LYS A 69 -8.38 10.98 5.42
C LYS A 69 -8.58 9.63 4.72
N HIS A 70 -7.52 9.10 4.11
CA HIS A 70 -7.55 7.76 3.53
C HIS A 70 -7.88 6.67 4.56
N VAL A 71 -7.49 6.83 5.83
CA VAL A 71 -7.74 5.80 6.85
C VAL A 71 -8.85 6.18 7.83
N ASP A 72 -9.06 7.47 8.07
CA ASP A 72 -10.03 8.03 9.02
C ASP A 72 -11.44 8.01 8.39
N VAL A 73 -11.91 6.80 8.08
CA VAL A 73 -13.28 6.59 7.62
C VAL A 73 -14.23 6.72 8.81
N PRO A 74 -15.33 7.48 8.69
CA PRO A 74 -16.34 7.55 9.74
C PRO A 74 -16.80 6.15 10.13
N GLU A 75 -16.89 5.87 11.43
CA GLU A 75 -17.49 4.63 11.90
C GLU A 75 -18.97 4.60 11.48
N GLU A 76 -19.28 3.84 10.44
CA GLU A 76 -20.65 3.51 10.12
C GLU A 76 -21.11 2.36 11.03
N PHE A 77 -22.33 2.47 11.57
CA PHE A 77 -22.99 1.42 12.34
C PHE A 77 -24.28 0.99 11.61
N ASP A 78 -24.59 -0.30 11.56
CA ASP A 78 -25.89 -0.77 11.07
C ASP A 78 -27.01 -0.42 12.06
N GLU A 79 -28.25 -0.72 11.66
CA GLU A 79 -29.46 -0.56 12.46
C GLU A 79 -29.44 -1.33 13.79
N ASP A 80 -28.58 -2.35 13.89
CA ASP A 80 -28.38 -3.18 15.08
C ASP A 80 -27.21 -2.68 15.97
N GLY A 81 -26.56 -1.57 15.58
CA GLY A 81 -25.43 -1.00 16.30
C GLY A 81 -24.11 -1.75 16.10
N ASN A 82 -24.00 -2.62 15.10
CA ASN A 82 -22.73 -3.23 14.71
C ASN A 82 -21.95 -2.27 13.83
N ARG A 83 -20.63 -2.20 14.04
CA ARG A 83 -19.73 -1.45 13.15
C ARG A 83 -19.78 -2.06 11.74
N VAL A 84 -20.24 -1.28 10.76
CA VAL A 84 -20.30 -1.65 9.33
C VAL A 84 -19.26 -0.94 8.47
N GLY A 85 -18.57 0.08 9.00
CA GLY A 85 -17.57 0.84 8.26
C GLY A 85 -16.14 0.34 8.40
N LEU A 86 -15.68 -0.48 7.45
CA LEU A 86 -14.28 -0.52 6.96
C LEU A 86 -14.33 -0.75 5.45
N GLY A 87 -14.40 0.30 4.65
CA GLY A 87 -14.39 0.12 3.19
C GLY A 87 -14.82 1.30 2.32
N SER A 88 -15.42 2.36 2.88
CA SER A 88 -15.76 3.55 2.11
C SER A 88 -14.94 4.76 2.55
N THR A 89 -13.66 4.77 2.19
CA THR A 89 -12.94 6.04 2.05
C THR A 89 -13.69 6.94 1.06
N GLU A 90 -13.71 8.25 1.32
CA GLU A 90 -14.25 9.24 0.39
C GLU A 90 -13.57 9.11 -0.99
N ASP A 91 -14.27 9.53 -2.04
CA ASP A 91 -13.86 9.30 -3.44
C ASP A 91 -12.65 10.17 -3.91
N ASP A 92 -11.78 10.66 -3.02
CA ASP A 92 -10.75 11.65 -3.40
C ASP A 92 -9.43 11.65 -2.61
N ASP A 93 -9.15 10.63 -1.79
CA ASP A 93 -7.95 10.62 -0.92
C ASP A 93 -6.60 10.41 -1.65
N GLY A 94 -6.64 10.03 -2.94
CA GLY A 94 -5.46 9.82 -3.79
C GLY A 94 -4.71 8.51 -3.58
N TYR A 95 -5.20 7.62 -2.72
CA TYR A 95 -4.54 6.36 -2.39
C TYR A 95 -5.34 5.12 -2.81
N THR A 96 -4.63 4.00 -2.87
CA THR A 96 -5.24 2.67 -2.99
C THR A 96 -4.65 1.75 -1.94
N SER A 97 -5.49 1.19 -1.08
CA SER A 97 -5.08 0.31 0.00
C SER A 97 -4.58 -1.05 -0.49
N PHE A 98 -3.46 -1.50 0.08
CA PHE A 98 -2.97 -2.87 0.00
C PHE A 98 -2.53 -3.30 1.40
N THR A 99 -2.46 -4.60 1.66
CA THR A 99 -1.97 -5.13 2.93
C THR A 99 -0.73 -6.00 2.69
N SER A 100 0.18 -6.07 3.67
CA SER A 100 1.28 -7.03 3.64
C SER A 100 0.88 -8.45 4.08
N SER A 101 -0.39 -8.66 4.44
CA SER A 101 -0.91 -9.98 4.83
C SER A 101 -1.81 -10.56 3.73
N PHE A 102 -1.47 -11.77 3.28
CA PHE A 102 -2.33 -12.52 2.35
C PHE A 102 -3.70 -12.84 2.97
N PHE A 103 -3.75 -13.16 4.28
CA PHE A 103 -4.98 -13.55 4.95
C PHE A 103 -5.93 -12.37 5.18
N LEU A 104 -5.38 -11.19 5.51
CA LEU A 104 -6.17 -9.96 5.57
C LEU A 104 -6.75 -9.65 4.18
N ALA A 105 -5.94 -9.76 3.11
CA ALA A 105 -6.44 -9.58 1.75
C ALA A 105 -7.54 -10.59 1.36
N LEU A 106 -7.46 -11.84 1.84
CA LEU A 106 -8.53 -12.82 1.66
C LEU A 106 -9.81 -12.41 2.41
N GLY A 107 -9.68 -11.96 3.67
CA GLY A 107 -10.80 -11.42 4.44
C GLY A 107 -11.47 -10.25 3.72
N TYR A 108 -10.69 -9.25 3.32
CA TYR A 108 -11.15 -8.10 2.55
C TYR A 108 -11.72 -8.44 1.18
N ALA A 109 -11.36 -9.58 0.58
CA ALA A 109 -11.94 -9.98 -0.69
C ALA A 109 -13.46 -10.20 -0.57
N PHE A 110 -13.94 -10.65 0.59
CA PHE A 110 -15.35 -10.95 0.84
C PHE A 110 -16.03 -10.03 1.86
N TYR A 111 -15.25 -9.29 2.65
CA TYR A 111 -15.76 -8.27 3.56
C TYR A 111 -16.64 -7.28 2.79
N SER A 112 -17.83 -7.00 3.33
CA SER A 112 -18.88 -6.14 2.77
C SER A 112 -19.31 -6.42 1.31
N ARG A 113 -18.98 -7.59 0.75
CA ARG A 113 -19.30 -7.96 -0.65
C ARG A 113 -20.24 -9.15 -0.71
N GLN A 114 -21.34 -9.01 -1.45
CA GLN A 114 -22.27 -10.11 -1.73
C GLN A 114 -21.83 -11.00 -2.91
N GLN A 115 -20.73 -10.66 -3.59
CA GLN A 115 -20.23 -11.45 -4.72
C GLN A 115 -19.78 -12.85 -4.29
N ASP A 116 -20.12 -13.85 -5.11
CA ASP A 116 -19.68 -15.23 -4.93
C ASP A 116 -18.24 -15.45 -5.38
N THR A 117 -17.76 -14.67 -6.33
CA THR A 117 -16.40 -14.75 -6.85
C THR A 117 -15.66 -13.44 -6.59
N THR A 118 -14.46 -13.56 -6.05
CA THR A 118 -13.55 -12.45 -5.78
C THR A 118 -12.12 -12.81 -6.19
N TRP A 119 -11.20 -11.86 -6.10
CA TRP A 119 -9.82 -12.07 -6.49
C TRP A 119 -8.85 -11.51 -5.45
N ILE A 120 -7.75 -12.24 -5.23
CA ILE A 120 -6.62 -11.77 -4.42
C ILE A 120 -5.45 -11.50 -5.35
N TYR A 121 -5.10 -10.23 -5.46
CA TYR A 121 -4.00 -9.76 -6.29
C TYR A 121 -2.72 -9.71 -5.45
N ARG A 122 -1.62 -10.20 -6.03
CA ARG A 122 -0.27 -10.03 -5.50
C ARG A 122 0.43 -8.99 -6.34
N VAL A 123 0.91 -7.94 -5.71
CA VAL A 123 1.49 -6.77 -6.38
C VAL A 123 2.94 -6.59 -5.95
N LYS A 124 3.83 -6.26 -6.89
CA LYS A 124 5.22 -5.95 -6.58
C LYS A 124 5.29 -4.56 -5.96
N THR A 125 5.96 -4.42 -4.82
CA THR A 125 6.06 -3.11 -4.15
C THR A 125 6.95 -2.12 -4.91
N THR A 126 6.55 -0.84 -4.87
CA THR A 126 7.21 0.33 -5.49
C THR A 126 7.22 1.54 -4.55
N PRO A 127 8.05 2.58 -4.81
CA PRO A 127 8.21 3.69 -3.87
C PRO A 127 6.95 4.52 -3.60
N ASN A 128 5.93 4.46 -4.46
CA ASN A 128 4.64 5.12 -4.20
C ASN A 128 3.77 4.40 -3.16
N MET A 129 4.19 3.24 -2.64
CA MET A 129 3.50 2.53 -1.56
C MET A 129 4.04 2.96 -0.20
N ILE A 130 3.21 3.63 0.58
CA ILE A 130 3.55 4.25 1.87
C ILE A 130 3.12 3.34 3.02
N ASP A 131 3.99 3.14 4.00
CA ASP A 131 3.71 2.39 5.22
C ASP A 131 2.81 3.23 6.14
N VAL A 132 1.54 2.85 6.24
CA VAL A 132 0.51 3.64 6.92
C VAL A 132 0.75 3.71 8.42
N ALA A 133 0.94 2.54 9.05
CA ALA A 133 1.15 2.45 10.49
C ALA A 133 2.38 3.24 10.94
N LYS A 134 3.49 3.18 10.19
CA LYS A 134 4.66 3.99 10.54
C LYS A 134 4.48 5.47 10.26
N THR A 135 3.75 5.84 9.20
CA THR A 135 3.55 7.24 8.82
C THR A 135 2.64 7.97 9.80
N LEU A 136 1.53 7.36 10.20
CA LEU A 136 0.56 7.96 11.11
C LEU A 136 0.91 7.69 12.60
N GLY A 137 1.75 6.68 12.87
CA GLY A 137 2.22 6.36 14.22
C GLY A 137 1.06 6.10 15.18
N LYS A 138 1.08 6.75 16.33
CA LYS A 138 0.04 6.62 17.38
C LYS A 138 -1.37 7.05 16.94
N HIS A 139 -1.48 7.72 15.79
CA HIS A 139 -2.75 8.18 15.25
C HIS A 139 -3.41 7.11 14.36
N ASN A 140 -2.68 6.05 13.97
CA ASN A 140 -3.30 4.96 13.22
C ASN A 140 -4.13 4.07 14.17
N ILE A 141 -5.46 4.16 14.08
CA ILE A 141 -6.37 3.29 14.82
C ILE A 141 -6.55 1.90 14.18
N TYR A 142 -6.01 1.68 12.97
CA TYR A 142 -6.11 0.45 12.18
C TYR A 142 -4.72 -0.17 11.92
N SER A 143 -3.85 -0.15 12.93
CA SER A 143 -2.47 -0.65 12.81
C SER A 143 -2.36 -2.14 12.44
N GLU A 144 -3.39 -2.91 12.77
CA GLU A 144 -3.54 -4.34 12.51
C GLU A 144 -3.81 -4.70 11.05
N GLU A 145 -4.12 -3.72 10.19
CA GLU A 145 -4.41 -3.96 8.78
C GLU A 145 -3.14 -4.22 7.94
N ASP A 146 -1.96 -3.97 8.52
CA ASP A 146 -0.66 -4.05 7.85
C ASP A 146 -0.65 -3.29 6.51
N GLU A 147 -1.27 -2.11 6.51
CA GLU A 147 -1.59 -1.37 5.28
C GLU A 147 -0.37 -0.67 4.64
N TYR A 148 -0.30 -0.78 3.33
CA TYR A 148 0.53 -0.01 2.43
C TYR A 148 -0.35 0.72 1.40
N ALA A 149 -0.47 2.02 1.55
CA ALA A 149 -1.28 2.87 0.68
C ALA A 149 -0.49 3.28 -0.57
N ALA A 150 -0.99 2.96 -1.77
CA ALA A 150 -0.35 3.32 -3.02
C ALA A 150 -0.84 4.69 -3.53
N LEU A 151 0.01 5.70 -3.44
CA LEU A 151 -0.27 7.04 -3.97
C LEU A 151 -0.42 6.99 -5.49
N GLY A 152 -1.55 7.48 -6.01
CA GLY A 152 -1.86 7.49 -7.44
C GLY A 152 -2.16 6.10 -8.04
N GLY A 153 -2.27 5.07 -7.20
CA GLY A 153 -2.62 3.71 -7.60
C GLY A 153 -1.45 2.81 -8.02
N VAL A 154 -1.79 1.72 -8.69
CA VAL A 154 -0.87 0.65 -9.12
C VAL A 154 -1.15 0.32 -10.57
N LYS A 155 -0.11 0.29 -11.40
CA LYS A 155 -0.24 -0.06 -12.83
C LYS A 155 -0.47 -1.56 -13.02
N TRP A 156 -1.15 -1.94 -14.10
CA TRP A 156 -1.39 -3.34 -14.47
C TRP A 156 -0.09 -4.16 -14.58
N ASP A 157 0.96 -3.59 -15.18
CA ASP A 157 2.28 -4.21 -15.36
C ASP A 157 3.06 -4.39 -14.05
N GLN A 158 2.58 -3.83 -12.93
CA GLN A 158 3.13 -4.03 -11.58
C GLN A 158 2.49 -5.21 -10.83
N ILE A 159 1.32 -5.68 -11.28
CA ILE A 159 0.60 -6.81 -10.70
C ILE A 159 1.27 -8.11 -11.16
N VAL A 160 1.71 -8.94 -10.20
CA VAL A 160 2.50 -10.15 -10.46
C VAL A 160 1.61 -11.34 -10.82
N SER A 161 0.51 -11.48 -10.10
CA SER A 161 -0.40 -12.63 -10.21
C SER A 161 -1.69 -12.36 -9.45
N TRP A 162 -2.72 -13.16 -9.71
CA TRP A 162 -3.95 -13.16 -8.93
C TRP A 162 -4.42 -14.58 -8.63
N ARG A 163 -5.28 -14.71 -7.63
CA ARG A 163 -6.02 -15.92 -7.29
C ARG A 163 -7.50 -15.64 -7.43
N LYS A 164 -8.22 -16.48 -8.16
CA LYS A 164 -9.69 -16.45 -8.19
C LYS A 164 -10.18 -17.22 -6.97
N VAL A 165 -11.07 -16.62 -6.19
CA VAL A 165 -11.61 -17.21 -4.97
C VAL A 165 -13.13 -17.27 -5.09
N ASP A 166 -13.68 -18.47 -5.04
CA ASP A 166 -15.12 -18.71 -5.08
C ASP A 166 -15.59 -19.02 -3.64
N ARG A 167 -16.54 -18.24 -3.12
CA ARG A 167 -17.04 -18.30 -1.72
C ARG A 167 -17.51 -19.70 -1.34
N SER A 168 -18.22 -20.36 -2.25
CA SER A 168 -18.72 -21.73 -2.09
C SER A 168 -17.62 -22.80 -2.05
N ASN A 169 -16.37 -22.42 -2.35
CA ASN A 169 -15.27 -23.35 -2.57
C ASN A 169 -14.01 -23.02 -1.76
N LEU A 170 -14.12 -22.22 -0.71
CA LEU A 170 -12.99 -21.85 0.14
C LEU A 170 -12.28 -23.06 0.76
N GLN A 171 -13.02 -24.15 1.02
CA GLN A 171 -12.51 -25.37 1.64
C GLN A 171 -11.66 -26.25 0.70
N ASN A 172 -11.75 -26.07 -0.62
CA ASN A 172 -11.05 -26.96 -1.56
C ASN A 172 -9.61 -26.54 -1.88
N PHE A 173 -9.16 -25.39 -1.35
CA PHE A 173 -7.83 -24.80 -1.53
C PHE A 173 -7.34 -24.62 -2.97
N SER A 174 -8.13 -24.94 -3.99
CA SER A 174 -7.75 -24.82 -5.42
C SER A 174 -7.45 -23.37 -5.81
N TRP A 175 -8.13 -22.43 -5.15
CA TRP A 175 -7.93 -20.99 -5.26
C TRP A 175 -6.52 -20.54 -4.81
N LEU A 176 -5.75 -21.37 -4.09
CA LEU A 176 -4.36 -21.04 -3.71
C LEU A 176 -3.42 -20.99 -4.91
N TRP A 177 -3.77 -21.64 -6.02
CA TRP A 177 -2.97 -21.62 -7.24
C TRP A 177 -3.08 -20.26 -7.96
N PRO A 178 -1.97 -19.51 -8.09
CA PRO A 178 -2.02 -18.20 -8.71
C PRO A 178 -1.99 -18.30 -10.24
N THR A 179 -2.80 -17.48 -10.89
CA THR A 179 -2.65 -17.16 -12.31
C THR A 179 -1.62 -16.03 -12.44
N ARG A 180 -0.54 -16.27 -13.20
CA ARG A 180 0.50 -15.27 -13.44
C ARG A 180 0.01 -14.20 -14.42
N ASN A 181 0.35 -12.94 -14.12
CA ASN A 181 0.18 -11.88 -15.09
C ASN A 181 1.26 -11.97 -16.17
N LYS A 182 0.87 -12.16 -17.43
CA LYS A 182 1.83 -12.20 -18.55
C LYS A 182 2.44 -10.82 -18.86
N ASP A 183 1.75 -9.76 -18.43
CA ASP A 183 2.16 -8.38 -18.69
C ASP A 183 2.99 -7.79 -17.54
N TYR A 184 3.32 -8.59 -16.51
CA TYR A 184 4.15 -8.13 -15.40
C TYR A 184 5.58 -7.81 -15.88
N ASP A 185 6.03 -6.57 -15.68
CA ASP A 185 7.37 -6.12 -16.06
C ASP A 185 8.37 -6.35 -14.92
N ALA A 186 8.94 -7.56 -14.89
CA ALA A 186 9.95 -7.92 -13.90
C ALA A 186 11.22 -7.06 -14.00
N THR A 187 11.60 -6.61 -15.19
CA THR A 187 12.79 -5.79 -15.43
C THR A 187 12.63 -4.44 -14.73
N ARG A 188 11.46 -3.83 -14.88
CA ARG A 188 11.12 -2.55 -14.26
C ARG A 188 10.99 -2.64 -12.74
N TYR A 189 10.33 -3.67 -12.22
CA TYR A 189 9.89 -3.67 -10.82
C TYR A 189 10.70 -4.54 -9.85
N SER A 190 11.57 -5.45 -10.33
CA SER A 190 12.28 -6.43 -9.47
C SER A 190 13.10 -5.79 -8.34
N LYS A 191 13.73 -4.66 -8.61
CA LYS A 191 14.57 -3.92 -7.65
C LYS A 191 13.78 -2.97 -6.75
N CYS A 192 12.53 -2.66 -7.09
CA CYS A 192 11.71 -1.72 -6.33
C CYS A 192 11.36 -2.25 -4.92
N ARG A 193 11.15 -1.32 -3.99
CA ARG A 193 10.63 -1.54 -2.64
C ARG A 193 9.61 -0.45 -2.33
N THR A 194 8.91 -0.59 -1.21
CA THR A 194 7.97 0.43 -0.70
C THR A 194 8.70 1.75 -0.46
N GLY A 195 7.95 2.85 -0.41
CA GLY A 195 8.46 4.16 0.00
C GLY A 195 8.72 4.28 1.50
N GLY A 196 8.33 3.27 2.29
CA GLY A 196 8.46 3.30 3.75
C GLY A 196 7.51 4.31 4.39
N ALA A 197 7.88 4.82 5.56
CA ALA A 197 7.14 5.88 6.23
C ALA A 197 7.36 7.22 5.51
N GLN A 198 6.30 8.01 5.32
CA GLN A 198 6.36 9.33 4.69
C GLN A 198 5.57 10.34 5.53
N TYR A 199 6.17 10.84 6.60
CA TYR A 199 5.49 11.72 7.58
C TYR A 199 4.89 12.99 6.96
N SER A 200 5.49 13.53 5.90
CA SER A 200 4.96 14.69 5.17
C SER A 200 3.66 14.39 4.40
N LEU A 201 3.35 13.12 4.15
CA LEU A 201 2.13 12.67 3.49
C LEU A 201 1.02 12.26 4.47
N ALA A 202 1.26 12.40 5.79
CA ALA A 202 0.25 12.08 6.80
C ALA A 202 -1.03 12.88 6.60
N GLY A 203 -0.94 14.17 6.25
CA GLY A 203 -2.11 14.98 5.89
C GLY A 203 -3.10 15.22 7.03
N PHE A 204 -2.59 15.32 8.28
CA PHE A 204 -3.42 15.67 9.44
C PHE A 204 -4.13 17.02 9.24
N PRO A 205 -5.33 17.20 9.80
CA PRO A 205 -6.00 18.50 9.80
C PRO A 205 -5.15 19.56 10.54
N PRO A 206 -5.26 20.84 10.14
CA PRO A 206 -4.52 21.95 10.75
C PRO A 206 -4.89 22.22 12.22
#